data_AF-A0A929YX75-F1
#
_entry.id   AF-A0A929YX75-F1
#
_cell.length_a   1.000
_cell.length_b   1.000
_cell.length_c   1.000
_cell.angle_alpha   90.00
_cell.angle_beta   90.00
_cell.angle_gamma   90.00
#
_symmetry.space_group_name_H-M   'P 1'
#
loop_
_entity.id
_entity.type
_entity.pdbx_description
1 polymer ?
#
loop_
_entity_poly.entity_id
_entity_poly.type
_entity_poly.pdbx_seq_one_letter_code
_entity_poly.pdbx_strand_id
1 'polypeptide(L)' 'VAHIISESKLNLVGITAKTGKDKTFITNFVVEIKNIDELDRLINKIKSLKGILDVYRVGA' A
#
# COMPACT_ATOMS: atom_id res chain seq x y z
N VAL A 1 -5.15 -6.56 -1.89
CA VAL A 1 -4.44 -5.25 -1.83
C VAL A 1 -4.78 -4.33 -3.00
N ALA A 2 -4.59 -4.73 -4.26
CA ALA A 2 -4.88 -3.87 -5.43
C ALA A 2 -6.28 -3.23 -5.43
N HIS A 3 -7.32 -4.00 -5.06
CA HIS A 3 -8.68 -3.48 -4.92
C HIS A 3 -8.80 -2.35 -3.88
N ILE A 4 -8.13 -2.47 -2.72
CA ILE A 4 -8.15 -1.42 -1.68
C ILE A 4 -7.54 -0.11 -2.18
N ILE A 5 -6.43 -0.19 -2.92
CA ILE A 5 -5.79 0.98 -3.52
C ILE A 5 -6.74 1.63 -4.54
N SER A 6 -7.39 0.83 -5.39
CA SER A 6 -8.36 1.34 -6.36
C SER A 6 -9.56 2.01 -5.69
N GLU A 7 -10.03 1.50 -4.55
CA GLU A 7 -11.13 2.10 -3.78
C GLU A 7 -10.72 3.33 -2.98
N SER A 8 -9.42 3.50 -2.68
CA SER A 8 -8.93 4.59 -1.84
C SER A 8 -9.15 5.98 -2.45
N LYS A 9 -9.43 6.05 -3.77
CA LYS A 9 -9.55 7.28 -4.56
C LYS A 9 -8.30 8.16 -4.53
N LEU A 10 -7.17 7.63 -4.05
CA LEU A 10 -5.88 8.30 -4.10
C LEU A 10 -5.32 8.26 -5.52
N ASN A 11 -4.62 9.31 -5.90
CA ASN A 11 -3.96 9.36 -7.19
C ASN A 11 -2.73 8.46 -7.14
N LEU A 12 -2.77 7.36 -7.89
CA LEU A 12 -1.71 6.37 -7.96
C LEU A 12 -0.72 6.75 -9.06
N VAL A 13 0.51 7.04 -8.68
CA VAL A 13 1.59 7.45 -9.59
C VAL A 13 2.35 6.22 -10.13
N GLY A 14 2.48 5.17 -9.30
CA GLY A 14 3.19 3.97 -9.72
C GLY A 14 3.01 2.79 -8.78
N ILE A 15 3.16 1.59 -9.33
CA ILE A 15 3.16 0.33 -8.58
C ILE A 15 4.36 -0.49 -9.03
N THR A 16 5.09 -1.03 -8.06
CA THR A 16 6.03 -2.13 -8.31
C THR A 16 5.64 -3.31 -7.43
N ALA A 17 5.59 -4.51 -7.99
CA ALA A 17 5.25 -5.72 -7.27
C ALA A 17 6.22 -6.84 -7.64
N LYS A 18 6.64 -7.61 -6.64
CA LYS A 18 7.50 -8.78 -6.81
C LYS A 18 7.14 -9.87 -5.80
N THR A 19 7.41 -11.10 -6.17
CA THR A 19 7.29 -12.25 -5.27
C THR A 19 8.68 -12.75 -4.91
N GLY A 20 8.96 -12.83 -3.62
CA GLY A 20 10.21 -13.37 -3.08
C GLY A 20 10.29 -14.90 -3.21
N LYS A 21 11.49 -15.45 -2.96
CA LYS A 21 11.73 -16.90 -3.00
C LYS A 21 10.95 -17.67 -1.94
N ASP A 22 10.64 -17.00 -0.83
CA ASP A 22 9.80 -17.46 0.28
C ASP A 22 8.30 -17.33 -0.02
N LYS A 23 7.92 -17.00 -1.26
CA LYS A 23 6.54 -16.70 -1.70
C LYS A 23 5.94 -15.48 -1.02
N THR A 24 6.76 -14.62 -0.40
CA THR A 24 6.30 -13.34 0.14
C THR A 24 6.06 -12.36 -1.00
N PHE A 25 4.85 -11.82 -1.08
CA PHE A 25 4.49 -10.81 -2.07
C PHE A 25 4.80 -9.41 -1.53
N ILE A 26 5.68 -8.69 -2.21
CA ILE A 26 6.15 -7.36 -1.82
C ILE A 26 5.67 -6.38 -2.88
N THR A 27 4.93 -5.35 -2.46
CA THR A 27 4.45 -4.30 -3.36
C THR A 27 4.76 -2.92 -2.81
N ASN A 28 5.32 -2.05 -3.65
CA ASN A 28 5.46 -0.63 -3.36
C ASN A 28 4.43 0.15 -4.18
N PHE A 29 3.75 1.07 -3.50
CA PHE A 29 2.82 2.01 -4.11
C PHE A 29 3.39 3.42 -3.97
N VAL A 30 3.43 4.15 -5.09
CA VAL A 30 3.70 5.58 -5.09
C VAL A 30 2.35 6.27 -5.30
N VAL A 31 1.90 6.99 -4.28
CA VAL A 31 0.62 7.70 -4.28
C VAL A 31 0.86 9.17 -3.98
N GLU A 32 0.08 10.02 -4.63
CA GLU A 32 -0.02 11.43 -4.28
C GLU A 32 -1.13 11.58 -3.24
N ILE A 33 -0.81 12.25 -2.13
CA ILE A 33 -1.73 12.52 -1.02
C ILE A 33 -1.85 14.02 -0.82
N LYS A 34 -3.05 14.48 -0.47
CA LYS A 34 -3.29 15.89 -0.13
C LYS A 34 -3.17 16.14 1.37
N ASN A 35 -3.45 15.12 2.17
CA ASN A 35 -3.38 15.14 3.62
C ASN A 35 -2.74 13.84 4.14
N ILE A 36 -1.97 13.93 5.22
CA ILE A 36 -1.40 12.77 5.92
C ILE A 36 -2.48 11.79 6.41
N ASP A 37 -3.67 12.28 6.78
CA ASP A 37 -4.78 11.42 7.23
C ASP A 37 -5.22 10.41 6.16
N GLU A 38 -5.08 10.77 4.87
CA GLU A 38 -5.40 9.88 3.75
C GLU A 38 -4.45 8.69 3.70
N LEU A 39 -3.16 8.95 3.95
CA LEU A 39 -2.14 7.93 4.02
C LEU A 39 -2.37 7.00 5.21
N ASP A 40 -2.66 7.56 6.39
CA ASP A 40 -2.88 6.78 7.60
C ASP A 40 -4.09 5.86 7.48
N ARG A 41 -5.19 6.36 6.89
CA ARG A 41 -6.38 5.53 6.59
C ARG A 41 -6.04 4.39 5.63
N LEU A 42 -5.26 4.66 4.58
CA LEU A 42 -4.85 3.64 3.62
C LEU A 42 -3.99 2.57 4.30
N ILE A 43 -2.95 2.98 5.05
CA ILE A 43 -2.05 2.07 5.75
C ILE A 43 -2.85 1.18 6.72
N ASN A 44 -3.74 1.77 7.53
CA ASN A 44 -4.56 1.03 8.47
C ASN A 44 -5.52 0.06 7.78
N LYS A 45 -6.14 0.46 6.66
CA LYS A 45 -7.02 -0.41 5.87
C LYS A 45 -6.25 -1.60 5.31
N ILE A 46 -5.03 -1.40 4.80
CA ILE A 46 -4.18 -2.51 4.32
C ILE A 46 -3.74 -3.41 5.48
N LYS A 47 -3.25 -2.85 6.60
CA LYS A 47 -2.83 -3.62 7.79
C LYS A 47 -3.93 -4.52 8.34
N SER A 48 -5.19 -4.11 8.21
CA SER A 48 -6.33 -4.91 8.69
C SER A 48 -6.58 -6.20 7.89
N LEU A 49 -5.97 -6.36 6.71
CA LEU A 49 -6.14 -7.55 5.89
C LEU A 49 -5.39 -8.76 6.44
N LYS A 50 -6.06 -9.92 6.43
CA LYS A 50 -5.41 -11.21 6.74
C LYS A 50 -4.28 -11.50 5.74
N GLY A 51 -3.14 -11.96 6.26
CA GLY A 51 -1.98 -12.35 5.45
C GLY A 51 -1.04 -11.19 5.10
N ILE A 52 -1.29 -9.98 5.60
CA ILE A 52 -0.32 -8.89 5.56
C ILE A 52 0.70 -9.09 6.69
N LEU A 53 1.97 -9.09 6.32
CA LEU A 53 3.10 -9.19 7.25
C LEU A 53 3.40 -7.83 7.90
N ASP A 54 3.58 -6.79 7.07
CA ASP A 54 3.79 -5.42 7.52
C ASP A 54 3.45 -4.42 6.41
N VAL A 55 3.18 -3.17 6.81
CA VAL A 55 2.95 -2.01 5.93
C VAL A 55 3.56 -0.79 6.59
N TYR A 56 4.40 -0.08 5.84
CA TYR A 56 5.02 1.16 6.30
C TYR A 56 5.18 2.15 5.15
N ARG A 57 5.29 3.43 5.51
CA ARG A 57 5.67 4.48 4.59
C ARG A 57 7.18 4.41 4.37
N VAL A 58 7.62 4.39 3.12
CA VAL A 58 9.03 4.61 2.77
C VAL A 58 9.28 6.12 2.79
N GLY A 59 10.24 6.58 3.59
CA GLY A 59 10.68 7.98 3.59
C GLY A 59 11.32 8.36 2.25
N ALA A 60 11.24 9.65 1.88
CA ALA A 60 12.03 10.21 0.79
C ALA A 60 13.42 10.61 1.32
#